data_AF-A0A2N2GW54-F1
#
_entry.id   AF-A0A2N2GW54-F1
#
_cell.length_a   1.000
_cell.length_b   1.000
_cell.length_c   1.000
_cell.angle_alpha   90.00
_cell.angle_beta   90.00
_cell.angle_gamma   90.00
#
_symmetry.space_group_name_H-M   'P 1'
#
loop_
_entity.id
_entity.type
_entity.pdbx_description
1 polymer ?
#
loop_
_entity_poly.entity_id
_entity_poly.type
_entity_poly.pdbx_seq_one_letter_code
_entity_poly.pdbx_strand_id
1 'polypeptide(L)'
;KDCRFVVETNRGHHLGRLLISGSAEPNTGIPGPVMGITEDRVLRAPASGVWNRDLDIGSFVKTGDRIGNVEGITVEATIAGVIRGLIREGVMVHEGMKIGDIDPRGRPEYCTTISEKALAIAGGVLEGILRFTKSSAWKSKQ
;
A
#
# COMPACT_ATOMS: atom_id res chain seq x y z
N LYS A 1 -24.08 6.76 -5.89
CA LYS A 1 -24.09 6.15 -4.52
C LYS A 1 -23.48 4.77 -4.70
N ASP A 2 -22.18 4.65 -4.40
CA ASP A 2 -21.35 3.68 -5.13
C ASP A 2 -21.03 2.43 -4.30
N CYS A 3 -21.34 2.47 -3.00
CA CYS A 3 -21.22 1.33 -2.09
C CYS A 3 -22.27 1.41 -0.96
N ARG A 4 -22.47 0.28 -0.26
CA ARG A 4 -23.37 0.17 0.90
C ARG A 4 -22.68 0.48 2.23
N PHE A 5 -21.41 0.14 2.34
CA PHE A 5 -20.57 0.42 3.49
C PHE A 5 -19.21 0.91 3.00
N VAL A 6 -18.55 1.75 3.80
CA VAL A 6 -17.18 2.23 3.58
C VAL A 6 -16.33 1.77 4.75
N VAL A 7 -15.07 1.42 4.51
CA VAL A 7 -14.10 1.12 5.59
C VAL A 7 -13.08 2.25 5.61
N GLU A 8 -12.85 2.86 6.77
CA GLU A 8 -11.83 3.89 6.93
C GLU A 8 -10.42 3.30 6.74
N THR A 9 -9.60 3.95 5.91
CA THR A 9 -8.26 3.48 5.54
C THR A 9 -7.14 4.45 5.92
N ASN A 10 -7.47 5.67 6.34
CA ASN A 10 -6.53 6.60 6.90
C ASN A 10 -6.05 6.12 8.27
N ARG A 11 -4.77 6.35 8.59
CA ARG A 11 -4.21 5.98 9.89
C ARG A 11 -4.71 6.98 10.94
N GLY A 12 -5.21 6.48 12.07
CA GLY A 12 -5.72 7.30 13.16
C GLY A 12 -6.71 6.53 14.02
N HIS A 13 -7.47 7.25 14.85
CA HIS A 13 -8.45 6.66 15.78
C HIS A 13 -9.59 5.91 15.10
N HIS A 14 -9.78 6.09 13.79
CA HIS A 14 -10.88 5.50 13.03
C HIS A 14 -10.44 4.42 12.05
N LEU A 15 -9.14 4.10 11.95
CA LEU A 15 -8.62 3.11 11.02
C LEU A 15 -9.38 1.76 11.14
N GLY A 16 -9.87 1.25 10.00
CA GLY A 16 -10.58 -0.03 9.92
C GLY A 16 -12.04 0.03 10.33
N ARG A 17 -12.57 1.19 10.74
CA ARG A 17 -13.97 1.34 11.14
C ARG A 17 -14.90 1.21 9.93
N LEU A 18 -15.95 0.41 10.08
CA LEU A 18 -17.04 0.32 9.11
C LEU A 18 -17.99 1.52 9.26
N LEU A 19 -18.11 2.32 8.21
CA LEU A 19 -18.99 3.48 8.10
C LEU A 19 -20.26 3.07 7.36
N ILE A 20 -21.41 3.27 8.00
CA ILE A 20 -22.75 3.00 7.43
C ILE A 20 -23.36 4.20 6.70
N SER A 21 -22.75 5.37 6.85
CA SER A 21 -23.12 6.64 6.24
C SER A 21 -21.88 7.53 6.12
N GLY A 22 -21.87 8.43 5.14
CA GLY A 22 -20.71 9.29 4.86
C GLY A 22 -19.66 8.61 4.00
N SER A 23 -18.43 9.12 4.06
CA SER A 23 -17.26 8.64 3.32
C SER A 23 -16.07 8.46 4.25
N ALA A 24 -15.05 7.73 3.80
CA ALA A 24 -13.75 7.75 4.45
C ALA A 24 -13.16 9.17 4.39
N GLU A 25 -12.18 9.43 5.25
CA GLU A 25 -11.41 10.66 5.22
C GLU A 25 -10.75 10.88 3.84
N PRO A 26 -10.63 12.14 3.37
CA PRO A 26 -9.98 12.44 2.10
C PRO A 26 -8.55 11.89 2.03
N ASN A 27 -8.15 11.40 0.86
CA ASN A 27 -6.78 10.98 0.62
C ASN A 27 -5.83 12.19 0.79
N THR A 28 -4.90 12.10 1.72
CA THR A 28 -3.90 13.14 1.98
C THR A 28 -2.81 13.20 0.91
N GLY A 29 -2.63 12.14 0.12
CA GLY A 29 -1.52 11.99 -0.82
C GLY A 29 -0.17 11.66 -0.16
N ILE A 30 -0.06 11.83 1.16
CA ILE A 30 1.17 11.66 1.93
C ILE A 30 1.19 10.24 2.54
N PRO A 31 2.21 9.42 2.25
CA PRO A 31 2.37 8.12 2.90
C PRO A 31 2.51 8.28 4.41
N GLY A 32 1.78 7.46 5.18
CA GLY A 32 1.93 7.41 6.63
C GLY A 32 3.38 7.09 7.04
N PRO A 33 3.90 7.72 8.12
CA PRO A 33 5.30 7.62 8.50
C PRO A 33 5.66 6.21 8.97
N VAL A 34 6.88 5.80 8.64
CA VAL A 34 7.53 4.60 9.16
C VAL A 34 8.89 5.02 9.69
N MET A 35 9.12 4.86 11.00
CA MET A 35 10.32 5.40 11.65
C MET A 35 10.52 6.91 11.42
N GLY A 36 9.42 7.67 11.27
CA GLY A 36 9.45 9.10 10.95
C GLY A 36 9.62 9.43 9.45
N ILE A 37 9.87 8.43 8.59
CA ILE A 37 10.09 8.62 7.16
C ILE A 37 8.78 8.42 6.39
N THR A 38 8.45 9.36 5.51
CA THR A 38 7.19 9.38 4.73
C THR A 38 7.44 9.16 3.24
N GLU A 39 7.69 10.22 2.47
CA GLU A 39 7.78 10.20 1.01
C GLU A 39 9.08 9.57 0.52
N ASP A 40 10.19 9.80 1.23
CA ASP A 40 11.51 9.28 0.86
C ASP A 40 11.56 7.75 0.83
N ARG A 41 10.57 7.05 1.40
CA ARG A 41 10.49 5.60 1.34
C ARG A 41 9.83 5.09 0.07
N VAL A 42 9.19 5.95 -0.72
CA VAL A 42 8.42 5.59 -1.92
C VAL A 42 9.31 5.71 -3.14
N LEU A 43 9.42 4.62 -3.88
CA LEU A 43 10.13 4.59 -5.15
C LEU A 43 9.21 5.10 -6.25
N ARG A 44 9.72 6.03 -7.06
CA ARG A 44 9.00 6.63 -8.19
C ARG A 44 9.77 6.41 -9.49
N ALA A 45 9.03 6.21 -10.57
CA ALA A 45 9.60 6.12 -11.91
C ALA A 45 10.23 7.46 -12.31
N PRO A 46 11.51 7.49 -12.73
CA PRO A 46 12.22 8.70 -13.11
C PRO A 46 11.83 9.20 -14.51
N ALA A 47 11.16 8.36 -15.30
CA ALA A 47 10.67 8.67 -16.64
C ALA A 47 9.48 7.78 -16.99
N SER A 48 8.89 8.01 -18.16
CA SER A 48 7.86 7.13 -18.73
C SER A 48 8.48 6.04 -19.61
N GLY A 49 8.00 4.81 -19.50
CA GLY A 49 8.46 3.68 -20.31
C GLY A 49 8.38 2.33 -19.59
N VAL A 50 9.16 1.34 -20.02
CA VAL A 50 9.13 -0.01 -19.45
C VAL A 50 9.95 -0.07 -18.16
N TRP A 51 9.31 -0.50 -17.08
CA TRP A 51 9.98 -0.78 -15.80
C TRP A 51 10.73 -2.11 -15.82
N ASN A 52 12.04 -2.08 -15.58
CA ASN A 52 12.90 -3.25 -15.43
C ASN A 52 13.54 -3.24 -14.05
N ARG A 53 13.48 -4.36 -13.32
CA ARG A 53 13.97 -4.42 -11.93
C ARG A 53 15.24 -5.25 -11.86
N ASP A 54 16.19 -4.80 -11.05
CA ASP A 54 17.42 -5.52 -10.76
C ASP A 54 17.34 -6.24 -9.40
N LEU A 55 16.45 -5.77 -8.50
CA LEU A 55 16.25 -6.30 -7.16
C LEU A 55 14.79 -6.72 -6.92
N ASP A 56 14.60 -7.63 -5.96
CA ASP A 56 13.31 -8.17 -5.56
C ASP A 56 12.83 -7.67 -4.18
N ILE A 57 11.53 -7.84 -3.92
CA ILE A 57 10.95 -7.65 -2.58
C ILE A 57 11.69 -8.56 -1.59
N GLY A 58 12.06 -8.01 -0.44
CA GLY A 58 12.88 -8.66 0.58
C GLY A 58 14.38 -8.36 0.49
N SER A 59 14.84 -7.75 -0.61
CA SER A 59 16.25 -7.34 -0.75
C SER A 59 16.59 -6.18 0.17
N PHE A 60 17.77 -6.25 0.80
CA PHE A 60 18.35 -5.14 1.54
C PHE A 60 18.98 -4.13 0.58
N VAL A 61 18.81 -2.84 0.87
CA VAL A 61 19.39 -1.74 0.11
C VAL A 61 19.97 -0.68 1.03
N LYS A 62 21.00 0.01 0.56
CA LYS A 62 21.55 1.27 1.09
C LYS A 62 21.14 2.41 0.18
N THR A 63 21.16 3.64 0.70
CA THR A 63 20.95 4.83 -0.12
C THR A 63 21.93 4.86 -1.30
N GLY A 64 21.43 5.10 -2.51
CA GLY A 64 22.17 5.09 -3.76
C GLY A 64 22.27 3.73 -4.45
N ASP A 65 21.82 2.63 -3.80
CA ASP A 65 21.81 1.33 -4.46
C ASP A 65 20.83 1.34 -5.64
N ARG A 66 21.26 0.78 -6.77
CA ARG A 66 20.43 0.63 -7.96
C ARG A 66 19.39 -0.47 -7.77
N ILE A 67 18.12 -0.12 -7.93
CA ILE A 67 16.97 -1.03 -7.79
C ILE A 67 16.51 -1.56 -9.15
N GLY A 68 16.73 -0.78 -10.21
CA GLY A 68 16.28 -1.10 -11.56
C GLY A 68 16.43 0.11 -12.48
N ASN A 69 15.68 0.12 -13.58
CA ASN A 69 15.64 1.22 -14.52
C ASN A 69 14.30 1.34 -15.26
N VAL A 70 14.01 2.54 -15.76
CA VAL A 70 12.95 2.80 -16.75
C VAL A 70 13.61 3.36 -18.00
N GLU A 71 13.52 2.64 -19.12
CA GLU A 71 14.19 3.01 -20.39
C GLU A 71 15.69 3.33 -20.22
N GLY A 72 16.39 2.54 -19.39
CA GLY A 72 17.81 2.75 -19.10
C GLY A 72 18.11 3.81 -18.03
N ILE A 73 17.13 4.62 -17.60
CA ILE A 73 17.30 5.60 -16.51
C ILE A 73 17.18 4.89 -15.16
N THR A 74 18.26 4.95 -14.37
CA THR A 74 18.38 4.25 -13.08
C THR A 74 17.32 4.70 -12.08
N VAL A 75 16.75 3.72 -11.37
CA VAL A 75 15.99 3.92 -10.13
C VAL A 75 16.89 3.57 -8.96
N GLU A 76 17.15 4.54 -8.08
CA GLU A 76 18.01 4.37 -6.91
C GLU A 76 17.19 4.33 -5.62
N ALA A 77 17.73 3.64 -4.62
CA ALA A 77 17.23 3.67 -3.26
C ALA A 77 17.50 5.05 -2.64
N THR A 78 16.44 5.74 -2.25
CA THR A 78 16.49 7.04 -1.55
C THR A 78 16.83 6.90 -0.07
N ILE A 79 16.53 5.73 0.53
CA ILE A 79 16.81 5.39 1.92
C ILE A 79 17.38 3.98 2.04
N ALA A 80 18.06 3.69 3.15
CA ALA A 80 18.44 2.33 3.49
C ALA A 80 17.26 1.55 4.10
N GLY A 81 17.21 0.24 3.88
CA GLY A 81 16.18 -0.64 4.45
C GLY A 81 15.99 -1.93 3.65
N VAL A 82 14.76 -2.42 3.63
CA VAL A 82 14.35 -3.56 2.81
C VAL A 82 13.30 -3.13 1.80
N ILE A 83 13.45 -3.54 0.54
CA ILE A 83 12.41 -3.35 -0.48
C ILE A 83 11.17 -4.14 -0.06
N ARG A 84 10.07 -3.45 0.25
CA ARG A 84 8.84 -4.08 0.75
C ARG A 84 7.75 -4.18 -0.30
N GLY A 85 7.71 -3.23 -1.24
CA GLY A 85 6.76 -3.22 -2.34
C GLY A 85 7.47 -2.93 -3.65
N LEU A 86 7.10 -3.66 -4.70
CA LEU A 86 7.48 -3.39 -6.09
C LEU A 86 6.30 -3.72 -6.99
N ILE A 87 6.11 -2.92 -8.03
CA ILE A 87 5.21 -3.29 -9.13
C ILE A 87 5.87 -4.38 -9.99
N ARG A 88 5.04 -5.07 -10.78
CA ARG A 88 5.50 -6.11 -11.71
C ARG A 88 6.46 -5.50 -12.74
N GLU A 89 7.56 -6.18 -13.00
CA GLU A 89 8.48 -5.88 -14.11
C GLU A 89 7.81 -5.98 -15.49
N GLY A 90 8.32 -5.23 -16.47
CA GLY A 90 7.85 -5.22 -17.84
C GLY A 90 6.58 -4.40 -18.08
N VAL A 91 6.03 -3.76 -17.04
CA VAL A 91 4.86 -2.90 -17.18
C VAL A 91 5.26 -1.49 -17.63
N MET A 92 4.38 -0.86 -18.39
CA MET A 92 4.50 0.56 -18.72
C MET A 92 4.23 1.42 -17.50
N VAL A 93 5.13 2.35 -17.21
CA VAL A 93 4.99 3.37 -16.16
C VAL A 93 5.05 4.76 -16.77
N HIS A 94 4.54 5.74 -16.03
CA HIS A 94 4.74 7.15 -16.34
C HIS A 94 5.68 7.80 -15.32
N GLU A 95 6.31 8.91 -15.68
CA GLU A 95 7.16 9.67 -14.76
C GLU A 95 6.40 10.02 -13.46
N GLY A 96 7.08 9.87 -12.32
CA GLY A 96 6.55 10.10 -10.99
C GLY A 96 5.61 8.99 -10.47
N MET A 97 5.26 8.00 -11.29
CA MET A 97 4.42 6.86 -10.88
C MET A 97 5.09 6.12 -9.73
N LYS A 98 4.32 5.77 -8.69
CA LYS A 98 4.82 4.91 -7.62
C LYS A 98 5.10 3.50 -8.18
N ILE A 99 6.34 3.06 -8.08
CA ILE A 99 6.80 1.74 -8.55
C ILE A 99 7.19 0.81 -7.39
N GLY A 100 7.30 1.32 -6.17
CA GLY A 100 7.61 0.51 -5.00
C GLY A 100 7.74 1.30 -3.71
N ASP A 101 8.17 0.64 -2.64
CA ASP A 101 8.59 1.28 -1.39
C ASP A 101 9.60 0.44 -0.60
N ILE A 102 10.44 1.16 0.15
CA ILE A 102 11.45 0.64 1.08
C ILE A 102 10.89 0.75 2.51
N ASP A 103 11.03 -0.29 3.33
CA ASP A 103 10.76 -0.25 4.76
C ASP A 103 12.07 0.02 5.52
N PRO A 104 12.24 1.21 6.13
CA PRO A 104 13.47 1.58 6.83
C PRO A 104 13.73 0.75 8.10
N ARG A 105 12.75 -0.04 8.55
CA ARG A 105 12.96 -0.96 9.69
C ARG A 105 13.91 -2.11 9.36
N GLY A 106 14.14 -2.39 8.07
CA GLY A 106 15.10 -3.40 7.64
C GLY A 106 14.72 -4.84 8.02
N ARG A 107 13.43 -5.15 8.13
CA ARG A 107 12.92 -6.47 8.55
C ARG A 107 12.30 -7.22 7.36
N PRO A 108 13.03 -8.13 6.69
CA PRO A 108 12.52 -8.84 5.51
C PRO A 108 11.31 -9.73 5.81
N GLU A 109 11.19 -10.24 7.04
CA GLU A 109 10.03 -11.02 7.48
C GLU A 109 8.71 -10.25 7.33
N TYR A 110 8.74 -8.91 7.40
CA TYR A 110 7.55 -8.08 7.21
C TYR A 110 7.03 -8.04 5.77
N CYS A 111 7.78 -8.56 4.81
CA CYS A 111 7.29 -8.76 3.43
C CYS A 111 6.28 -9.92 3.35
N THR A 112 6.26 -10.81 4.34
CA THR A 112 5.43 -12.03 4.36
C THR A 112 4.38 -12.04 5.47
N THR A 113 4.36 -11.03 6.33
CA THR A 113 3.36 -10.89 7.40
C THR A 113 2.34 -9.79 7.09
N ILE A 114 1.15 -9.93 7.67
CA ILE A 114 0.07 -8.96 7.50
C ILE A 114 0.32 -7.78 8.45
N SER A 115 0.36 -6.57 7.89
CA SER A 115 0.50 -5.34 8.69
C SER A 115 -0.71 -5.12 9.61
N GLU A 116 -0.47 -4.43 10.71
CA GLU A 116 -1.49 -3.90 11.62
C GLU A 116 -2.58 -3.11 10.88
N LYS A 117 -2.20 -2.32 9.86
CA LYS A 117 -3.14 -1.56 9.03
C LYS A 117 -4.04 -2.48 8.23
N ALA A 118 -3.45 -3.48 7.58
CA ALA A 118 -4.21 -4.44 6.79
C ALA A 118 -5.15 -5.28 7.67
N LEU A 119 -4.70 -5.69 8.86
CA LEU A 119 -5.55 -6.40 9.84
C LEU A 119 -6.75 -5.55 10.28
N ALA A 120 -6.54 -4.28 10.61
CA ALA A 120 -7.63 -3.37 11.01
C ALA A 120 -8.66 -3.19 9.88
N ILE A 121 -8.21 -2.95 8.65
CA ILE A 121 -9.09 -2.83 7.47
C ILE A 121 -9.85 -4.12 7.21
N ALA A 122 -9.17 -5.28 7.26
CA ALA A 122 -9.81 -6.57 7.07
C ALA A 122 -10.90 -6.85 8.12
N GLY A 123 -10.70 -6.40 9.37
CA GLY A 123 -11.73 -6.46 10.43
C GLY A 123 -13.00 -5.70 10.05
N GLY A 124 -12.86 -4.46 9.56
CA GLY A 124 -14.00 -3.67 9.07
C GLY A 124 -14.71 -4.32 7.89
N VAL A 125 -13.96 -4.88 6.95
CA VAL A 125 -14.54 -5.63 5.80
C VAL A 125 -15.34 -6.83 6.28
N LEU A 126 -14.77 -7.65 7.18
CA LEU A 126 -15.46 -8.81 7.76
C LEU A 126 -16.75 -8.40 8.48
N GLU A 127 -16.71 -7.32 9.25
CA GLU A 127 -17.88 -6.76 9.92
C GLU A 127 -18.98 -6.39 8.89
N GLY A 128 -18.61 -5.74 7.79
CA GLY A 128 -19.54 -5.38 6.71
C GLY A 128 -20.19 -6.61 6.08
N ILE A 129 -19.42 -7.65 5.80
CA ILE A 129 -19.92 -8.93 5.27
C ILE A 129 -20.92 -9.55 6.25
N LEU A 130 -20.58 -9.65 7.53
CA LEU A 130 -21.44 -10.27 8.55
C LEU A 130 -22.75 -9.49 8.76
N ARG A 131 -22.73 -8.15 8.70
CA ARG A 131 -23.95 -7.32 8.78
C ARG A 131 -24.84 -7.52 7.55
N PHE A 132 -24.25 -7.67 6.37
CA PHE A 132 -24.99 -7.90 5.13
C PHE A 132 -25.64 -9.30 5.10
N THR A 133 -24.90 -10.35 5.47
CA THR A 133 -25.39 -11.73 5.43
C THR A 133 -26.49 -11.98 6.47
N LYS A 134 -26.35 -11.46 7.70
CA LYS A 134 -27.42 -11.53 8.72
C LYS A 134 -28.70 -10.81 8.30
N SER A 135 -28.58 -9.68 7.62
CA SER A 135 -29.74 -8.92 7.13
C SER A 135 -30.48 -9.62 5.99
N SER A 136 -29.81 -10.51 5.26
CA SER A 136 -30.37 -11.26 4.12
C SER A 136 -31.16 -12.48 4.59
N ALA A 137 -30.68 -13.18 5.61
CA ALA A 137 -31.33 -14.38 6.17
C ALA A 137 -32.61 -14.08 6.97
N TRP A 138 -32.79 -12.84 7.45
CA TRP A 138 -34.02 -12.42 8.12
C TRP A 138 -35.15 -12.09 7.13
N LYS A 139 -34.83 -11.56 5.95
CA LYS A 139 -35.83 -11.14 4.96
C LYS A 139 -36.45 -12.29 4.15
N SER A 140 -35.87 -13.49 4.20
CA SER A 140 -36.43 -14.68 3.54
C SER A 140 -37.34 -15.54 4.43
N LYS A 141 -37.68 -15.06 5.64
CA LYS A 141 -38.55 -15.76 6.60
C LYS A 141 -39.85 -15.01 6.92
N GLN A 142 -40.29 -14.08 6.06
CA GLN A 142 -41.63 -13.46 6.11
C GLN A 142 -42.38 -13.72 4.82
#